data_AF-A0A8W8I153-F1
#
_entry.id   AF-A0A8W8I153-F1
#
_cell.length_a   1.000
_cell.length_b   1.000
_cell.length_c   1.000
_cell.angle_alpha   90.00
_cell.angle_beta   90.00
_cell.angle_gamma   90.00
#
_symmetry.space_group_name_H-M   'P 1'
#
loop_
_entity.id
_entity.type
_entity.pdbx_description
1 polymer ?
#
loop_
_entity_poly.entity_id
_entity_poly.type
_entity_poly.pdbx_seq_one_letter_code
_entity_poly.pdbx_strand_id
1 'polypeptide(L)'
;LNSSLLCTFPEPFMKGPDPDTPKVHPVVPLGRLPTDFTGTYTNDIYGKMEIIDKSGVLEAKYGYATFDLQREETTSLKFNMFPTGLIRHMFSVDDLRFREMKNSTYIEAFTVDKFDDAKFERVQPVTNTTTTTTTEKPAGGIAIPL
;
A
#
# COMPACT_ATOMS: atom_id res chain seq x y z
N LEU A 1 -30.80 -15.75 -64.97
CA LEU A 1 -29.50 -15.99 -64.32
C LEU A 1 -29.08 -14.69 -63.62
N ASN A 2 -29.16 -14.61 -62.29
CA ASN A 2 -28.61 -13.50 -61.50
C ASN A 2 -27.84 -14.11 -60.33
N SER A 3 -26.55 -14.38 -60.50
CA SER A 3 -25.68 -14.82 -59.40
C SER A 3 -24.84 -13.65 -58.90
N SER A 4 -25.26 -13.04 -57.80
CA SER A 4 -24.42 -12.17 -56.99
C SER A 4 -23.79 -13.02 -55.90
N LEU A 5 -22.70 -13.72 -56.21
CA LEU A 5 -21.85 -14.34 -55.19
C LEU A 5 -20.95 -13.26 -54.59
N LEU A 6 -21.51 -12.46 -53.67
CA LEU A 6 -20.72 -11.64 -52.75
C LEU A 6 -20.13 -12.58 -51.70
N CYS A 7 -18.87 -12.98 -51.93
CA CYS A 7 -18.05 -13.70 -50.97
C CYS A 7 -17.85 -12.84 -49.71
N THR A 8 -18.80 -12.89 -48.78
CA THR A 8 -18.55 -12.41 -47.42
C THR A 8 -17.74 -13.51 -46.74
N PHE A 9 -16.43 -13.31 -46.70
CA PHE A 9 -15.52 -14.14 -45.92
C PHE A 9 -16.07 -14.17 -44.49
N PRO A 10 -16.42 -15.34 -43.92
CA PRO A 10 -16.87 -15.40 -42.54
C PRO A 10 -15.74 -14.87 -41.66
N GLU A 11 -16.04 -13.89 -40.81
CA GLU A 11 -15.09 -13.38 -39.83
C GLU A 11 -14.49 -14.57 -39.04
N PRO A 12 -13.17 -14.60 -38.82
CA PRO A 12 -12.55 -15.72 -38.15
C PRO A 12 -13.08 -15.77 -36.71
N PHE A 13 -13.97 -16.74 -36.43
CA PHE A 13 -14.57 -17.05 -35.12
C PHE A 13 -13.53 -17.48 -34.05
N MET A 14 -12.25 -17.21 -34.26
CA MET A 14 -11.14 -17.60 -33.39
C MET A 14 -10.13 -16.45 -33.23
N LYS A 15 -10.59 -15.20 -33.12
CA LYS A 15 -9.75 -14.19 -32.48
C LYS A 15 -9.66 -14.58 -31.00
N GLY A 16 -8.57 -15.24 -30.63
CA GLY A 16 -8.24 -15.48 -29.22
C GLY A 16 -8.28 -14.13 -28.46
N PRO A 17 -8.53 -14.13 -27.14
CA PRO A 17 -8.59 -12.90 -26.38
C PRO A 17 -7.35 -12.06 -26.70
N ASP A 18 -7.58 -10.82 -27.13
CA ASP A 18 -6.51 -9.92 -27.55
C ASP A 18 -5.53 -9.80 -26.38
N PRO A 19 -4.25 -10.20 -26.53
CA PRO A 19 -3.28 -10.17 -25.43
C PRO A 19 -3.05 -8.74 -24.91
N ASP A 20 -3.44 -7.73 -25.70
CA ASP A 20 -3.34 -6.32 -25.41
C ASP A 20 -4.63 -5.70 -24.84
N THR A 21 -5.63 -6.50 -24.46
CA THR A 21 -6.77 -5.94 -23.73
C THR A 21 -6.23 -5.37 -22.41
N PRO A 22 -6.29 -4.03 -22.17
CA PRO A 22 -5.81 -3.46 -20.93
C PRO A 22 -6.59 -4.14 -19.80
N LYS A 23 -5.88 -4.75 -18.85
CA LYS A 23 -6.54 -5.29 -17.65
C LYS A 23 -7.28 -4.13 -16.99
N VAL A 24 -8.60 -4.08 -17.16
CA VAL A 24 -9.43 -3.13 -16.44
C VAL A 24 -9.43 -3.61 -15.01
N HIS A 25 -8.77 -2.87 -14.13
CA HIS A 25 -8.75 -3.20 -12.71
C HIS A 25 -10.10 -2.78 -12.11
N PRO A 26 -10.93 -3.73 -11.66
CA PRO A 26 -12.20 -3.39 -11.05
C PRO A 26 -11.94 -2.59 -9.76
N VAL A 27 -12.77 -1.58 -9.51
CA VAL A 27 -12.70 -0.81 -8.26
C VAL A 27 -13.29 -1.67 -7.15
N VAL A 28 -12.42 -2.36 -6.42
CA VAL A 28 -12.81 -3.21 -5.28
C VAL A 28 -12.77 -2.38 -3.99
N PRO A 29 -13.82 -2.41 -3.15
CA PRO A 29 -13.79 -1.74 -1.87
C PRO A 29 -12.70 -2.33 -0.97
N LEU A 30 -12.05 -1.47 -0.18
CA LEU A 30 -10.93 -1.83 0.69
C LEU A 30 -11.24 -2.97 1.67
N GLY A 31 -12.52 -3.14 2.04
CA GLY A 31 -12.99 -4.20 2.95
C GLY A 31 -12.56 -4.01 4.42
N ARG A 32 -11.70 -3.04 4.69
CA ARG A 32 -11.25 -2.58 6.02
C ARG A 32 -11.20 -1.06 6.04
N LEU A 33 -11.03 -0.48 7.23
CA LEU A 33 -10.85 0.96 7.37
C LEU A 33 -9.51 1.38 6.75
N PRO A 34 -9.44 2.49 5.99
CA PRO A 34 -8.18 2.98 5.43
C PRO A 34 -7.08 3.15 6.48
N THR A 35 -7.47 3.55 7.70
CA THR A 35 -6.59 3.77 8.85
C THR A 35 -5.76 2.54 9.24
N ASP A 36 -6.25 1.34 8.94
CA ASP A 36 -5.55 0.09 9.26
C ASP A 36 -4.27 -0.04 8.43
N PHE A 37 -4.27 0.50 7.21
CA PHE A 37 -3.17 0.46 6.26
C PHE A 37 -2.25 1.68 6.36
N THR A 38 -2.78 2.84 6.75
CA THR A 38 -2.02 4.09 6.80
C THR A 38 -0.89 4.04 7.81
N GLY A 39 0.28 4.54 7.44
CA GLY A 39 1.45 4.60 8.32
C GLY A 39 2.76 4.66 7.54
N THR A 40 3.86 4.75 8.28
CA THR A 40 5.21 4.67 7.72
C THR A 40 5.72 3.25 7.82
N TYR A 41 6.32 2.76 6.74
CA TYR A 41 6.94 1.45 6.65
C TYR A 41 8.39 1.60 6.21
N THR A 42 9.28 0.80 6.79
CA THR A 42 10.72 0.89 6.57
C THR A 42 11.31 -0.44 6.17
N ASN A 43 12.30 -0.37 5.29
CA ASN A 43 13.17 -1.46 4.91
C ASN A 43 14.61 -0.95 4.97
N ASP A 44 15.54 -1.76 5.47
CA ASP A 44 16.93 -1.33 5.67
C ASP A 44 17.68 -1.03 4.36
N ILE A 45 17.28 -1.65 3.26
CA ILE A 45 17.94 -1.54 1.95
C ILE A 45 17.25 -0.48 1.09
N TYR A 46 15.92 -0.55 0.98
CA TYR A 46 15.13 0.33 0.11
C TYR A 46 14.64 1.60 0.83
N GLY A 47 14.85 1.74 2.14
CA GLY A 47 14.51 2.92 2.90
C GLY A 47 13.03 2.95 3.32
N LYS A 48 12.38 4.12 3.19
CA LYS A 48 11.04 4.36 3.77
C LYS A 48 9.96 4.54 2.72
N MET A 49 8.77 4.04 3.02
CA MET A 49 7.56 4.25 2.25
C MET A 49 6.43 4.65 3.20
N GLU A 50 5.59 5.57 2.77
CA GLU A 50 4.47 6.07 3.55
C GLU A 50 3.16 5.75 2.84
N ILE A 51 2.17 5.25 3.58
CA ILE A 51 0.83 5.01 3.08
C ILE A 51 -0.10 6.02 3.75
N ILE A 52 -0.79 6.82 2.95
CA ILE A 52 -1.74 7.82 3.41
C ILE A 52 -3.14 7.54 2.86
N ASP A 53 -4.15 7.96 3.60
CA ASP A 53 -5.53 8.01 3.09
C ASP A 53 -5.80 9.41 2.54
N LYS A 54 -6.26 9.47 1.30
CA LYS A 54 -6.61 10.69 0.59
C LYS A 54 -8.01 10.54 0.05
N SER A 55 -8.98 11.04 0.81
CA SER A 55 -10.40 11.03 0.45
C SER A 55 -10.95 9.61 0.19
N GLY A 56 -10.48 8.60 0.94
CA GLY A 56 -10.92 7.21 0.81
C GLY A 56 -10.12 6.38 -0.19
N VAL A 57 -9.11 6.98 -0.83
CA VAL A 57 -8.15 6.27 -1.69
C VAL A 57 -6.82 6.19 -0.94
N LEU A 58 -6.24 4.99 -0.89
CA LEU A 58 -4.93 4.79 -0.30
C LEU A 58 -3.85 5.21 -1.31
N GLU A 59 -2.93 6.06 -0.89
CA GLU A 59 -1.81 6.56 -1.69
C GLU A 59 -0.49 6.12 -1.02
N ALA A 60 0.38 5.43 -1.76
CA ALA A 60 1.72 5.07 -1.34
C ALA A 60 2.75 6.08 -1.87
N LYS A 61 3.58 6.58 -0.98
CA LYS A 61 4.65 7.54 -1.26
C LYS A 61 6.00 6.94 -0.98
N TYR A 62 6.86 6.95 -2.00
CA TYR A 62 8.23 6.47 -1.91
C TYR A 62 9.18 7.56 -2.45
N GLY A 63 9.79 8.33 -1.54
CA GLY A 63 10.56 9.52 -1.92
C GLY A 63 9.69 10.55 -2.66
N TYR A 64 9.97 10.79 -3.94
CA TYR A 64 9.18 11.66 -4.82
C TYR A 64 8.14 10.91 -5.68
N ALA A 65 8.13 9.57 -5.60
CA ALA A 65 7.19 8.72 -6.31
C ALA A 65 5.88 8.58 -5.54
N THR A 66 4.76 8.68 -6.25
CA THR A 66 3.42 8.53 -5.71
C THR A 66 2.66 7.46 -6.47
N PHE A 67 2.00 6.56 -5.74
CA PHE A 67 1.23 5.46 -6.30
C PHE A 67 -0.16 5.39 -5.67
N ASP A 68 -1.21 5.32 -6.47
CA ASP A 68 -2.55 5.03 -5.99
C ASP A 68 -2.69 3.52 -5.77
N LEU A 69 -3.15 3.11 -4.59
CA LEU A 69 -3.35 1.71 -4.24
C LEU A 69 -4.80 1.33 -4.47
N GLN A 70 -5.03 0.35 -5.35
CA GLN A 70 -6.36 -0.23 -5.57
C GLN A 70 -6.36 -1.70 -5.19
N ARG A 71 -7.31 -2.10 -4.35
CA ARG A 71 -7.42 -3.49 -3.92
C ARG A 71 -7.74 -4.41 -5.11
N GLU A 72 -7.08 -5.56 -5.17
CA GLU A 72 -7.41 -6.61 -6.12
C GLU A 72 -8.59 -7.45 -5.62
N GLU A 73 -9.39 -8.03 -6.53
CA GLU A 73 -10.53 -8.90 -6.20
C GLU A 73 -10.04 -10.29 -5.74
N THR A 74 -9.28 -10.31 -4.66
CA THR A 74 -8.77 -11.52 -4.03
C THR A 74 -9.12 -11.55 -2.54
N THR A 75 -9.15 -12.75 -1.99
CA THR A 75 -9.29 -12.99 -0.54
C THR A 75 -8.09 -12.50 0.25
N SER A 76 -6.98 -12.21 -0.43
CA SER A 76 -5.74 -11.69 0.14
C SER A 76 -5.73 -10.16 0.14
N LEU A 77 -4.96 -9.55 1.04
CA LEU A 77 -4.74 -8.09 1.05
C LEU A 77 -3.73 -7.67 -0.04
N LYS A 78 -4.08 -7.95 -1.30
CA LYS A 78 -3.31 -7.55 -2.48
C LYS A 78 -3.86 -6.26 -3.06
N PHE A 79 -2.95 -5.39 -3.47
CA PHE A 79 -3.22 -4.07 -4.01
C PHE A 79 -2.37 -3.85 -5.25
N ASN A 80 -2.98 -3.32 -6.29
CA ASN A 80 -2.27 -2.81 -7.46
C ASN A 80 -1.81 -1.37 -7.14
N MET A 81 -0.54 -1.08 -7.40
CA MET A 81 0.11 0.21 -7.28
C MET A 81 0.12 0.91 -8.63
N PHE A 82 -0.71 1.94 -8.80
CA PHE A 82 -0.76 2.73 -10.03
C PHE A 82 0.10 3.98 -9.87
N PRO A 83 1.18 4.14 -10.66
CA PRO A 83 1.99 5.35 -10.57
C PRO A 83 1.19 6.57 -11.02
N THR A 84 1.26 7.64 -10.24
CA THR A 84 0.55 8.89 -10.51
C THR A 84 1.49 10.05 -10.78
N GLY A 85 0.92 11.15 -11.31
CA GLY A 85 1.69 12.34 -11.65
C GLY A 85 2.77 12.09 -12.70
N LEU A 86 3.95 12.67 -12.48
CA LEU A 86 5.06 12.66 -13.44
C LEU A 86 5.66 11.26 -13.65
N ILE A 87 5.50 10.36 -12.68
CA ILE A 87 6.12 9.04 -12.72
C ILE A 87 5.27 7.99 -13.45
N ARG A 88 4.03 8.33 -13.83
CA ARG A 88 3.09 7.44 -14.53
C ARG A 88 3.65 6.84 -15.82
N HIS A 89 4.53 7.57 -16.51
CA HIS A 89 5.17 7.11 -17.75
C HIS A 89 6.52 6.44 -17.52
N MET A 90 7.08 6.56 -16.31
CA MET A 90 8.39 6.01 -15.98
C MET A 90 8.31 4.65 -15.31
N PHE A 91 7.19 4.35 -14.64
CA PHE A 91 6.98 3.10 -13.94
C PHE A 91 5.71 2.43 -14.42
N SER A 92 5.75 1.11 -14.57
CA SER A 92 4.55 0.29 -14.77
C SER A 92 3.77 0.11 -13.45
N VAL A 93 2.52 -0.31 -13.56
CA VAL A 93 1.72 -0.81 -12.43
C VAL A 93 2.47 -1.97 -11.75
N ASP A 94 2.35 -2.07 -10.43
CA ASP A 94 3.01 -3.11 -9.64
C ASP A 94 2.08 -3.68 -8.57
N ASP A 95 2.46 -4.78 -7.94
CA ASP A 95 1.68 -5.43 -6.89
C ASP A 95 2.28 -5.14 -5.50
N LEU A 96 1.41 -4.75 -4.58
CA LEU A 96 1.69 -4.57 -3.16
C LEU A 96 0.85 -5.53 -2.35
N ARG A 97 1.48 -6.26 -1.43
CA ARG A 97 0.79 -7.26 -0.60
C ARG A 97 0.99 -6.93 0.86
N PHE A 98 -0.09 -6.61 1.55
CA PHE A 98 -0.03 -6.42 3.00
C PHE A 98 0.04 -7.77 3.71
N ARG A 99 0.83 -7.81 4.79
CA ARG A 99 0.92 -8.92 5.72
C ARG A 99 0.36 -8.51 7.07
N GLU A 100 -0.53 -9.35 7.56
CA GLU A 100 -1.08 -9.25 8.90
C GLU A 100 -0.19 -9.99 9.89
N MET A 101 -0.11 -9.46 11.11
CA MET A 101 0.56 -10.13 12.21
C MET A 101 -0.18 -11.45 12.54
N LYS A 102 0.58 -12.50 12.86
CA LYS A 102 -0.02 -13.78 13.28
C LYS A 102 -0.91 -13.55 14.51
N ASN A 103 -2.18 -13.97 14.41
CA ASN A 103 -3.22 -13.85 15.44
C ASN A 103 -3.74 -12.42 15.71
N SER A 104 -3.55 -11.47 14.78
CA SER A 104 -4.12 -10.13 14.87
C SER A 104 -4.57 -9.65 13.50
N THR A 105 -5.51 -8.69 13.45
CA THR A 105 -5.91 -7.99 12.23
C THR A 105 -4.96 -6.83 11.89
N TYR A 106 -3.93 -6.61 12.71
CA TYR A 106 -2.95 -5.55 12.54
C TYR A 106 -2.02 -5.82 11.35
N ILE A 107 -1.88 -4.82 10.48
CA ILE A 107 -0.92 -4.84 9.37
C ILE A 107 0.49 -4.60 9.92
N GLU A 108 1.34 -5.63 9.87
CA GLU A 108 2.73 -5.57 10.35
C GLU A 108 3.70 -5.07 9.27
N ALA A 109 3.42 -5.40 8.02
CA ALA A 109 4.35 -5.17 6.91
C ALA A 109 3.63 -5.22 5.57
N PHE A 110 4.31 -4.83 4.51
CA PHE A 110 3.92 -5.18 3.16
C PHE A 110 5.15 -5.62 2.34
N THR A 111 4.89 -6.32 1.25
CA THR A 111 5.89 -6.65 0.22
C THR A 111 5.49 -6.04 -1.11
N VAL A 112 6.48 -5.68 -1.93
CA VAL A 112 6.26 -5.11 -3.26
C VAL A 112 7.11 -5.88 -4.26
N ASP A 113 6.48 -6.36 -5.33
CA ASP A 113 7.12 -7.30 -6.26
C ASP A 113 8.32 -6.62 -7.00
N LYS A 114 8.29 -5.32 -7.30
CA LYS A 114 9.46 -4.60 -7.91
C LYS A 114 10.67 -4.43 -7.01
N PHE A 115 10.53 -4.55 -5.70
CA PHE A 115 11.65 -4.41 -4.77
C PHE A 115 12.19 -5.79 -4.36
N ASP A 116 12.28 -6.73 -5.28
CA ASP A 116 12.73 -8.11 -5.01
C ASP A 116 11.93 -8.77 -3.87
N ASP A 117 10.61 -8.54 -3.84
CA ASP A 117 9.71 -8.95 -2.76
C ASP A 117 10.12 -8.43 -1.36
N ALA A 118 10.83 -7.29 -1.30
CA ALA A 118 11.31 -6.72 -0.06
C ALA A 118 10.19 -6.45 0.93
N LYS A 119 10.44 -6.84 2.17
CA LYS A 119 9.54 -6.61 3.29
C LYS A 119 9.77 -5.21 3.86
N PHE A 120 8.74 -4.38 3.82
CA PHE A 120 8.70 -3.10 4.52
C PHE A 120 7.91 -3.26 5.81
N GLU A 121 8.55 -3.09 6.95
CA GLU A 121 7.94 -3.26 8.26
C GLU A 121 7.33 -1.95 8.75
N ARG A 122 6.15 -2.03 9.35
CA ARG A 122 5.45 -0.85 9.88
C ARG A 122 6.20 -0.31 11.09
N VAL A 123 6.54 0.97 11.03
CA VAL A 123 7.14 1.68 12.16
C VAL A 123 6.06 1.87 13.21
N GLN A 124 6.20 1.23 14.36
CA GLN A 124 5.31 1.52 15.49
C GLN A 124 5.56 2.95 15.97
N PRO A 125 4.51 3.73 16.25
CA PRO A 125 4.69 5.02 16.88
C PRO A 125 5.39 4.79 18.22
N VAL A 126 6.60 5.35 18.37
CA VAL A 126 7.33 5.31 19.63
C VAL A 126 6.50 6.10 20.63
N THR A 127 5.75 5.38 21.47
CA THR A 127 5.08 6.00 22.60
C THR A 127 6.18 6.30 23.61
N ASN A 128 6.75 7.51 23.55
CA ASN A 128 7.63 8.00 24.60
C ASN A 128 6.78 8.21 25.86
N THR A 129 6.47 7.14 26.60
CA THR A 129 5.96 7.23 27.96
C THR A 129 7.13 7.64 28.84
N THR A 130 7.36 8.95 28.92
CA THR A 130 8.28 9.52 29.91
C THR A 130 7.66 9.33 31.29
N THR A 131 7.89 8.18 31.91
CA THR A 131 7.64 8.00 33.34
C THR A 131 8.76 8.74 34.08
N THR A 132 8.58 10.04 34.31
CA THR A 132 9.38 10.79 35.28
C THR A 132 9.02 10.29 36.69
N THR A 133 9.64 9.20 37.12
CA THR A 133 9.70 8.85 38.54
C THR A 133 10.76 9.73 39.19
N THR A 134 10.44 11.01 39.40
CA THR A 134 11.28 11.88 40.24
C THR A 134 11.08 11.42 41.68
N THR A 135 12.12 10.77 42.21
CA THR A 135 12.24 10.41 43.63
C THR A 135 12.35 11.70 44.42
N GLU A 136 11.25 12.13 45.05
CA GLU A 136 11.23 13.27 45.96
C GLU A 136 11.96 12.89 47.25
N LYS A 137 13.23 13.30 47.34
CA LYS A 137 13.99 13.35 48.59
C LYS A 137 13.55 14.63 49.33
N PRO A 138 12.94 14.57 50.52
CA PRO A 138 12.66 15.79 51.27
C PRO A 138 13.98 16.37 51.77
N ALA A 139 14.37 17.50 51.19
CA ALA A 139 15.49 18.30 51.66
C ALA A 139 15.07 19.13 52.87
N GLY A 140 15.61 18.78 54.04
CA GLY A 140 16.09 19.73 55.04
C GLY A 140 15.09 20.70 55.67
N GLY A 141 14.54 20.29 56.82
CA GLY A 141 14.00 21.24 57.80
C GLY A 141 15.11 22.14 58.36
N ILE A 142 14.81 23.43 58.45
CA ILE A 142 15.67 24.46 59.01
C ILE A 142 15.72 24.26 60.54
N ALA A 143 16.91 23.98 61.08
CA ALA A 143 17.19 24.05 62.51
C ALA A 143 17.62 25.49 62.86
N ILE A 144 16.90 26.12 63.78
CA ILE A 144 17.20 27.46 64.33
C ILE A 144 18.07 27.27 65.58
N PRO A 145 19.17 28.01 65.74
CA PRO A 145 19.72 28.30 67.05
C PRO A 145 19.98 29.82 67.23
N LEU A 146 19.12 30.50 68.00
CA LEU A 146 19.39 31.17 69.29
C LEU A 146 18.13 31.93 69.73
#